data_AF-A0A963LS31-F1
#
_entry.id   AF-A0A963LS31-F1
#
_cell.length_a   1.000
_cell.length_b   1.000
_cell.length_c   1.000
_cell.angle_alpha   90.00
_cell.angle_beta   90.00
_cell.angle_gamma   90.00
#
_symmetry.space_group_name_H-M   'P 1'
#
loop_
_entity.id
_entity.type
_entity.pdbx_description
1 polymer ?
#
loop_
_entity_poly.entity_id
_entity_poly.type
_entity_poly.pdbx_seq_one_letter_code
_entity_poly.pdbx_strand_id
1 'polypeptide(L)'
;GAVSWLDNASGGSGIVDATNSLVGSTAGDQVGGFADFEYVGSKIAILSPNWSNGLAGAAGAITWADPSVGVVGVVAAGNSLVGVATNDRVGNNGIDYLDGTHYLVRTPNWNTGMGAVTWIDSNAAPVGAVGAANSLVGDIAGDQVGSSGVQNLFNGQSIVFSPAWHANKGAVTWLDHATGVVGVVDASNSLVGSTSGTTATGDRIGALGYQNLGNMIVLRAPNWNNGAAALAGAVTFVDPLGGITGVVSAANSLVGTQANDRVGNASLASLSNGNYYLLSSSWNGNAG
;
A
#
# COMPACT_ATOMS: atom_id res chain seq x y z
N GLY A 1 -10.76 -7.93 24.59
CA GLY A 1 -11.93 -7.32 23.94
C GLY A 1 -12.77 -8.42 23.37
N ALA A 2 -14.05 -8.14 23.12
CA ALA A 2 -14.97 -9.05 22.45
C ALA A 2 -15.94 -8.22 21.60
N VAL A 3 -16.37 -8.78 20.48
CA VAL A 3 -17.45 -8.22 19.65
C VAL A 3 -18.59 -9.23 19.61
N SER A 4 -19.75 -8.83 20.12
CA SER A 4 -20.95 -9.68 20.18
C SER A 4 -21.98 -9.17 19.16
N TRP A 5 -22.58 -10.09 18.41
CA TRP A 5 -23.66 -9.74 17.48
C TRP A 5 -25.01 -9.89 18.18
N LEU A 6 -25.84 -8.85 18.09
CA LEU A 6 -27.15 -8.80 18.75
C LEU A 6 -28.21 -8.51 17.69
N ASP A 7 -29.30 -9.26 17.70
CA ASP A 7 -30.44 -8.98 16.82
C ASP A 7 -31.44 -8.02 17.52
N ASN A 8 -32.17 -7.23 16.73
CA ASN A 8 -33.09 -6.21 17.27
C ASN A 8 -34.40 -6.81 17.84
N ALA A 9 -34.68 -8.08 17.60
CA ALA A 9 -35.92 -8.73 18.03
C ALA A 9 -35.77 -9.42 19.40
N SER A 10 -34.61 -10.01 19.67
CA SER A 10 -34.32 -10.82 20.86
C SER A 10 -33.16 -10.27 21.71
N GLY A 11 -32.37 -9.34 21.16
CA GLY A 11 -31.17 -8.83 21.82
C GLY A 11 -30.09 -9.90 21.94
N GLY A 12 -29.50 -10.02 23.13
CA GLY A 12 -28.60 -11.13 23.46
C GLY A 12 -28.50 -11.35 24.96
N SER A 13 -28.24 -12.59 25.37
CA SER A 13 -28.06 -12.98 26.77
C SER A 13 -27.07 -14.13 26.88
N GLY A 14 -26.40 -14.25 28.04
CA GLY A 14 -25.41 -15.29 28.31
C GLY A 14 -24.04 -14.73 28.69
N ILE A 15 -23.07 -15.64 28.86
CA ILE A 15 -21.67 -15.30 29.11
C ILE A 15 -21.03 -14.92 27.77
N VAL A 16 -20.32 -13.80 27.70
CA VAL A 16 -19.55 -13.42 26.50
C VAL A 16 -18.34 -14.34 26.36
N ASP A 17 -18.36 -15.22 25.37
CA ASP A 17 -17.27 -16.14 25.06
C ASP A 17 -17.21 -16.46 23.55
N ALA A 18 -16.30 -17.36 23.15
CA ALA A 18 -16.08 -17.72 21.75
C ALA A 18 -17.29 -18.42 21.08
N THR A 19 -18.33 -18.80 21.82
CA THR A 19 -19.53 -19.45 21.26
C THR A 19 -20.56 -18.45 20.73
N ASN A 20 -20.54 -17.22 21.25
CA ASN A 20 -21.51 -16.17 20.87
C ASN A 20 -20.86 -14.84 20.46
N SER A 21 -19.54 -14.73 20.57
CA SER A 21 -18.80 -13.50 20.30
C SER A 21 -17.48 -13.81 19.61
N LEU A 22 -16.98 -12.83 18.86
CA LEU A 22 -15.59 -12.81 18.43
C LEU A 22 -14.73 -12.35 19.60
N VAL A 23 -13.77 -13.17 20.02
CA VAL A 23 -12.93 -12.92 21.20
C VAL A 23 -11.44 -13.06 20.92
N GLY A 24 -10.62 -12.41 21.75
CA GLY A 24 -9.18 -12.63 21.79
C GLY A 24 -8.81 -13.83 22.66
N SER A 25 -7.58 -14.31 22.53
CA SER A 25 -7.04 -15.39 23.37
C SER A 25 -6.05 -14.89 24.43
N THR A 26 -5.56 -13.66 24.28
CA THR A 26 -4.51 -13.07 25.11
C THR A 26 -5.00 -11.79 25.80
N ALA A 27 -4.53 -11.56 27.03
CA ALA A 27 -4.83 -10.34 27.77
C ALA A 27 -4.31 -9.11 27.00
N GLY A 28 -5.19 -8.11 26.80
CA GLY A 28 -4.84 -6.91 26.04
C GLY A 28 -5.16 -6.97 24.55
N ASP A 29 -5.68 -8.08 24.02
CA ASP A 29 -5.98 -8.24 22.58
C ASP A 29 -6.94 -7.18 22.00
N GLN A 30 -7.78 -6.57 22.84
CA GLN A 30 -8.68 -5.48 22.45
C GLN A 30 -9.42 -5.75 21.12
N VAL A 31 -9.99 -6.95 20.95
CA VAL A 31 -10.78 -7.30 19.76
C VAL A 31 -11.90 -6.27 19.56
N GLY A 32 -11.97 -5.70 18.35
CA GLY A 32 -12.86 -4.59 18.01
C GLY A 32 -12.58 -3.29 18.76
N GLY A 33 -11.38 -3.13 19.34
CA GLY A 33 -11.01 -2.00 20.18
C GLY A 33 -10.76 -0.70 19.43
N PHE A 34 -10.64 -0.75 18.10
CA PHE A 34 -10.81 0.43 17.27
C PHE A 34 -12.32 0.69 17.17
N ALA A 35 -12.81 1.79 17.75
CA ALA A 35 -14.22 2.02 18.04
C ALA A 35 -15.14 2.24 16.82
N ASP A 36 -14.66 1.97 15.61
CA ASP A 36 -15.43 2.03 14.38
C ASP A 36 -15.22 0.73 13.60
N PHE A 37 -16.31 0.06 13.28
CA PHE A 37 -16.33 -1.02 12.30
C PHE A 37 -16.48 -0.41 10.90
N GLU A 38 -15.85 -1.03 9.90
CA GLU A 38 -15.85 -0.48 8.54
C GLU A 38 -16.61 -1.41 7.59
N TYR A 39 -17.50 -0.87 6.77
CA TYR A 39 -18.17 -1.66 5.74
C TYR A 39 -17.23 -1.88 4.56
N VAL A 40 -17.13 -3.15 4.16
CA VAL A 40 -16.32 -3.62 3.02
C VAL A 40 -17.26 -4.42 2.12
N GLY A 41 -17.87 -3.73 1.16
CA GLY A 41 -19.01 -4.22 0.39
C GLY A 41 -20.18 -4.56 1.31
N SER A 42 -20.62 -5.83 1.28
CA SER A 42 -21.68 -6.33 2.17
C SER A 42 -21.19 -6.85 3.51
N LYS A 43 -19.87 -6.84 3.77
CA LYS A 43 -19.26 -7.32 5.02
C LYS A 43 -18.89 -6.17 5.94
N ILE A 44 -18.68 -6.49 7.20
CA ILE A 44 -18.09 -5.59 8.19
C ILE A 44 -16.67 -6.07 8.52
N ALA A 45 -15.72 -5.14 8.49
CA ALA A 45 -14.36 -5.35 8.97
C ALA A 45 -14.25 -4.96 10.45
N ILE A 46 -13.85 -5.93 11.26
CA ILE A 46 -13.59 -5.75 12.70
C ILE A 46 -12.09 -5.61 12.89
N LEU A 47 -11.64 -4.38 13.13
CA LEU A 47 -10.23 -4.04 13.29
C LEU A 47 -9.78 -4.30 14.74
N SER A 48 -8.76 -5.14 14.88
CA SER A 48 -8.19 -5.52 16.19
C SER A 48 -6.67 -5.34 16.16
N PRO A 49 -6.13 -4.12 15.95
CA PRO A 49 -4.71 -3.91 15.73
C PRO A 49 -3.81 -4.23 16.93
N ASN A 50 -4.38 -4.34 18.13
CA ASN A 50 -3.66 -4.73 19.35
C ASN A 50 -3.77 -6.24 19.66
N TRP A 51 -4.41 -7.03 18.78
CA TRP A 51 -4.50 -8.49 18.93
C TRP A 51 -3.11 -9.14 18.86
N SER A 52 -2.88 -10.16 19.69
CA SER A 52 -1.61 -10.88 19.79
C SER A 52 -1.67 -12.22 19.06
N ASN A 53 -0.68 -12.48 18.19
CA ASN A 53 -0.51 -13.78 17.54
C ASN A 53 0.46 -14.65 18.34
N GLY A 54 -0.05 -15.36 19.36
CA GLY A 54 0.80 -16.09 20.31
C GLY A 54 1.69 -15.13 21.09
N LEU A 55 3.02 -15.23 20.91
CA LEU A 55 3.99 -14.32 21.57
C LEU A 55 4.19 -13.00 20.83
N ALA A 56 3.68 -12.85 19.60
CA ALA A 56 3.76 -11.62 18.83
C ALA A 56 2.71 -10.62 19.33
N GLY A 57 3.08 -9.79 20.31
CA GLY A 57 2.20 -8.75 20.86
C GLY A 57 1.86 -7.68 19.83
N ALA A 58 0.57 -7.28 19.77
CA ALA A 58 0.07 -6.31 18.79
C ALA A 58 0.44 -6.65 17.34
N ALA A 59 0.39 -7.94 16.98
CA ALA A 59 0.45 -8.38 15.60
C ALA A 59 -0.73 -7.81 14.79
N GLY A 60 -1.87 -7.64 15.44
CA GLY A 60 -3.08 -7.10 14.85
C GLY A 60 -3.82 -8.10 13.97
N ALA A 61 -5.11 -7.85 13.79
CA ALA A 61 -5.99 -8.69 12.99
C ALA A 61 -7.15 -7.89 12.40
N ILE A 62 -7.67 -8.35 11.25
CA ILE A 62 -8.94 -7.92 10.69
C ILE A 62 -9.82 -9.15 10.49
N THR A 63 -11.01 -9.12 11.08
CA THR A 63 -12.00 -10.20 10.90
C THR A 63 -13.17 -9.67 10.09
N TRP A 64 -13.61 -10.46 9.11
CA TRP A 64 -14.72 -10.10 8.23
C TRP A 64 -16.00 -10.76 8.73
N ALA A 65 -17.03 -9.97 9.01
CA ALA A 65 -18.33 -10.43 9.49
C ALA A 65 -19.42 -10.17 8.46
N ASP A 66 -20.36 -11.11 8.32
CA ASP A 66 -21.62 -10.84 7.62
C ASP A 66 -22.56 -10.10 8.61
N PRO A 67 -23.11 -8.92 8.27
CA PRO A 67 -23.97 -8.19 9.18
C PRO A 67 -25.26 -8.93 9.60
N SER A 68 -25.72 -9.88 8.79
CA SER A 68 -26.95 -10.64 9.05
C SER A 68 -26.75 -11.86 9.94
N VAL A 69 -25.52 -12.40 9.99
CA VAL A 69 -25.20 -13.62 10.77
C VAL A 69 -24.24 -13.31 11.93
N GLY A 70 -23.38 -12.30 11.76
CA GLY A 70 -22.27 -11.99 12.65
C GLY A 70 -21.06 -12.89 12.44
N VAL A 71 -20.17 -12.88 13.42
CA VAL A 71 -19.01 -13.77 13.50
C VAL A 71 -18.75 -14.11 14.96
N VAL A 72 -18.38 -15.37 15.22
CA VAL A 72 -18.05 -15.87 16.56
C VAL A 72 -16.76 -16.67 16.51
N GLY A 73 -16.17 -16.90 17.68
CA GLY A 73 -14.95 -17.69 17.83
C GLY A 73 -13.76 -16.86 18.29
N VAL A 74 -12.63 -17.54 18.46
CA VAL A 74 -11.36 -16.88 18.77
C VAL A 74 -10.77 -16.33 17.46
N VAL A 75 -10.27 -15.10 17.48
CA VAL A 75 -9.51 -14.50 16.36
C VAL A 75 -8.28 -15.38 16.05
N ALA A 76 -8.13 -15.80 14.80
CA ALA A 76 -7.03 -16.64 14.33
C ALA A 76 -6.82 -16.49 12.81
N ALA A 77 -5.70 -17.00 12.29
CA ALA A 77 -5.43 -16.99 10.84
C ALA A 77 -6.48 -17.74 10.00
N GLY A 78 -7.29 -18.61 10.60
CA GLY A 78 -8.36 -19.33 9.91
C GLY A 78 -9.62 -18.49 9.63
N ASN A 79 -9.84 -17.40 10.36
CA ASN A 79 -11.02 -16.54 10.22
C ASN A 79 -10.68 -15.04 10.08
N SER A 80 -9.42 -14.67 10.17
CA SER A 80 -8.95 -13.29 10.15
C SER A 80 -7.69 -13.15 9.28
N LEU A 81 -7.51 -11.96 8.70
CA LEU A 81 -6.21 -11.52 8.21
C LEU A 81 -5.37 -11.10 9.42
N VAL A 82 -4.21 -11.72 9.64
CA VAL A 82 -3.42 -11.51 10.87
C VAL A 82 -1.96 -11.14 10.60
N GLY A 83 -1.41 -10.32 11.49
CA GLY A 83 0.03 -10.10 11.55
C GLY A 83 0.78 -11.34 12.04
N VAL A 84 2.08 -11.39 11.79
CA VAL A 84 2.96 -12.51 12.16
C VAL A 84 4.05 -12.12 13.14
N ALA A 85 4.37 -10.83 13.24
CA ALA A 85 5.41 -10.31 14.11
C ALA A 85 4.87 -9.25 15.09
N THR A 86 5.64 -9.02 16.15
CA THR A 86 5.32 -8.02 17.16
C THR A 86 5.22 -6.63 16.53
N ASN A 87 4.17 -5.88 16.88
CA ASN A 87 3.87 -4.55 16.36
C ASN A 87 3.56 -4.46 14.84
N ASP A 88 3.22 -5.56 14.17
CA ASP A 88 2.69 -5.50 12.80
C ASP A 88 1.43 -4.62 12.72
N ARG A 89 0.59 -4.68 13.77
CA ARG A 89 -0.64 -3.90 13.94
C ARG A 89 -1.53 -3.91 12.71
N VAL A 90 -1.77 -5.10 12.14
CA VAL A 90 -2.68 -5.26 11.00
C VAL A 90 -4.05 -4.65 11.34
N GLY A 91 -4.54 -3.76 10.46
CA GLY A 91 -5.78 -2.99 10.64
C GLY A 91 -5.63 -1.60 11.28
N ASN A 92 -4.42 -1.17 11.69
CA ASN A 92 -4.24 0.14 12.36
C ASN A 92 -4.29 1.37 11.42
N ASN A 93 -4.30 1.18 10.10
CA ASN A 93 -4.37 2.28 9.13
C ASN A 93 -5.74 2.38 8.44
N GLY A 94 -6.77 1.70 8.97
CA GLY A 94 -8.08 1.60 8.33
C GLY A 94 -8.05 0.79 7.04
N ILE A 95 -9.11 0.94 6.24
CA ILE A 95 -9.27 0.31 4.94
C ILE A 95 -9.38 1.40 3.87
N ASP A 96 -8.57 1.31 2.83
CA ASP A 96 -8.70 2.21 1.68
C ASP A 96 -9.76 1.65 0.71
N TYR A 97 -10.75 2.46 0.40
CA TYR A 97 -11.76 2.15 -0.61
C TYR A 97 -11.17 2.26 -2.02
N LEU A 98 -11.32 1.21 -2.86
CA LEU A 98 -10.97 1.27 -4.28
C LEU A 98 -12.21 1.50 -5.13
N ASP A 99 -13.16 0.56 -5.00
CA ASP A 99 -14.46 0.59 -5.67
C ASP A 99 -15.51 -0.14 -4.82
N GLY A 100 -16.74 -0.28 -5.34
CA GLY A 100 -17.86 -0.84 -4.58
C GLY A 100 -17.65 -2.25 -4.03
N THR A 101 -16.71 -3.02 -4.58
CA THR A 101 -16.41 -4.40 -4.16
C THR A 101 -14.96 -4.63 -3.77
N HIS A 102 -14.05 -3.71 -4.09
CA HIS A 102 -12.61 -3.87 -3.87
C HIS A 102 -12.03 -2.80 -2.93
N TYR A 103 -11.12 -3.24 -2.06
CA TYR A 103 -10.56 -2.44 -0.97
C TYR A 103 -9.09 -2.80 -0.74
N LEU A 104 -8.38 -2.03 0.08
CA LEU A 104 -7.02 -2.34 0.52
C LEU A 104 -6.85 -2.15 2.02
N VAL A 105 -5.94 -2.94 2.59
CA VAL A 105 -5.39 -2.71 3.92
C VAL A 105 -3.89 -2.43 3.78
N ARG A 106 -3.46 -1.27 4.28
CA ARG A 106 -2.05 -0.90 4.36
C ARG A 106 -1.49 -1.16 5.76
N THR A 107 -0.35 -1.83 5.79
CA THR A 107 0.37 -2.17 7.03
C THR A 107 1.86 -1.90 6.84
N PRO A 108 2.28 -0.63 6.65
CA PRO A 108 3.68 -0.29 6.35
C PRO A 108 4.67 -0.69 7.46
N ASN A 109 4.19 -0.93 8.69
CA ASN A 109 5.00 -1.40 9.81
C ASN A 109 5.13 -2.93 9.89
N TRP A 110 4.43 -3.67 9.03
CA TRP A 110 4.45 -5.14 9.01
C TRP A 110 5.87 -5.68 8.90
N ASN A 111 6.16 -6.69 9.71
CA ASN A 111 7.41 -7.43 9.83
C ASN A 111 8.63 -6.51 9.95
N THR A 112 8.68 -5.72 11.03
CA THR A 112 9.73 -4.72 11.28
C THR A 112 9.85 -3.64 10.20
N GLY A 113 8.71 -3.26 9.61
CA GLY A 113 8.64 -2.20 8.60
C GLY A 113 9.05 -2.64 7.21
N MET A 114 9.02 -3.93 6.88
CA MET A 114 9.02 -4.38 5.47
C MET A 114 7.77 -3.83 4.76
N GLY A 115 6.67 -3.77 5.49
CA GLY A 115 5.41 -3.23 5.02
C GLY A 115 4.66 -4.18 4.09
N ALA A 116 3.33 -4.04 4.09
CA ALA A 116 2.45 -4.81 3.23
C ALA A 116 1.21 -4.03 2.82
N VAL A 117 0.73 -4.29 1.60
CA VAL A 117 -0.58 -3.87 1.08
C VAL A 117 -1.36 -5.12 0.71
N THR A 118 -2.50 -5.33 1.35
CA THR A 118 -3.37 -6.49 1.12
C THR A 118 -4.60 -6.04 0.35
N TRP A 119 -4.80 -6.59 -0.85
CA TRP A 119 -6.01 -6.38 -1.64
C TRP A 119 -7.16 -7.23 -1.12
N ILE A 120 -8.36 -6.64 -1.12
CA ILE A 120 -9.56 -7.23 -0.57
C ILE A 120 -10.64 -7.20 -1.63
N ASP A 121 -11.07 -8.37 -2.10
CA ASP A 121 -12.38 -8.56 -2.70
C ASP A 121 -13.39 -8.80 -1.60
N SER A 122 -14.39 -7.92 -1.47
CA SER A 122 -15.45 -8.05 -0.47
C SER A 122 -16.25 -9.35 -0.57
N ASN A 123 -16.30 -10.00 -1.76
CA ASN A 123 -16.94 -11.29 -1.94
C ASN A 123 -16.11 -12.45 -1.38
N ALA A 124 -14.79 -12.29 -1.32
CA ALA A 124 -13.83 -13.31 -0.90
C ALA A 124 -12.70 -12.69 -0.05
N ALA A 125 -13.08 -11.98 1.01
CA ALA A 125 -12.14 -11.22 1.81
C ALA A 125 -11.02 -12.12 2.39
N PRO A 126 -9.75 -11.69 2.32
CA PRO A 126 -8.61 -12.55 2.60
C PRO A 126 -8.51 -12.89 4.09
N VAL A 127 -8.17 -14.14 4.39
CA VAL A 127 -7.80 -14.61 5.72
C VAL A 127 -6.39 -15.20 5.68
N GLY A 128 -5.80 -15.43 6.85
CA GLY A 128 -4.46 -15.99 6.97
C GLY A 128 -3.43 -14.97 7.45
N ALA A 129 -2.21 -15.44 7.63
CA ALA A 129 -1.07 -14.59 7.90
C ALA A 129 -0.80 -13.67 6.68
N VAL A 130 -0.55 -12.40 6.93
CA VAL A 130 -0.06 -11.45 5.90
C VAL A 130 1.29 -11.96 5.37
N GLY A 131 1.45 -11.99 4.04
CA GLY A 131 2.69 -12.36 3.37
C GLY A 131 2.59 -12.27 1.85
N ALA A 132 3.66 -12.63 1.14
CA ALA A 132 3.73 -12.49 -0.32
C ALA A 132 2.67 -13.30 -1.11
N ALA A 133 1.99 -14.25 -0.47
CA ALA A 133 0.93 -15.05 -1.10
C ALA A 133 -0.43 -14.34 -1.18
N ASN A 134 -0.69 -13.36 -0.31
CA ASN A 134 -1.96 -12.63 -0.23
C ASN A 134 -1.79 -11.10 -0.22
N SER A 135 -0.55 -10.62 -0.15
CA SER A 135 -0.23 -9.20 -0.07
C SER A 135 0.96 -8.86 -0.97
N LEU A 136 1.02 -7.60 -1.40
CA LEU A 136 2.24 -6.99 -1.90
C LEU A 136 3.11 -6.60 -0.69
N VAL A 137 4.31 -7.15 -0.59
CA VAL A 137 5.18 -7.00 0.59
C VAL A 137 6.59 -6.53 0.24
N GLY A 138 7.26 -5.89 1.20
CA GLY A 138 8.71 -5.71 1.15
C GLY A 138 9.45 -7.00 1.51
N ASP A 139 10.75 -7.02 1.25
CA ASP A 139 11.69 -8.09 1.59
C ASP A 139 12.83 -7.64 2.52
N ILE A 140 12.92 -6.34 2.81
CA ILE A 140 13.91 -5.75 3.70
C ILE A 140 13.22 -4.90 4.78
N ALA A 141 13.69 -5.03 6.03
CA ALA A 141 13.21 -4.18 7.12
C ALA A 141 13.39 -2.70 6.78
N GLY A 142 12.33 -1.92 6.91
CA GLY A 142 12.29 -0.49 6.57
C GLY A 142 11.84 -0.17 5.14
N ASP A 143 11.51 -1.17 4.31
CA ASP A 143 10.95 -0.94 2.97
C ASP A 143 9.63 -0.16 2.98
N GLN A 144 8.83 -0.38 4.02
CA GLN A 144 7.56 0.29 4.30
C GLN A 144 6.64 0.35 3.06
N VAL A 145 6.40 -0.81 2.44
CA VAL A 145 5.54 -0.91 1.26
C VAL A 145 4.15 -0.30 1.54
N GLY A 146 3.71 0.60 0.66
CA GLY A 146 2.44 1.35 0.77
C GLY A 146 2.47 2.56 1.72
N SER A 147 3.62 2.92 2.31
CA SER A 147 3.74 4.02 3.28
C SER A 147 3.32 5.39 2.77
N SER A 148 3.43 5.65 1.46
CA SER A 148 3.05 6.93 0.86
C SER A 148 1.65 6.93 0.27
N GLY A 149 0.84 5.91 0.59
CA GLY A 149 -0.56 5.85 0.19
C GLY A 149 -0.82 5.03 -1.06
N VAL A 150 -2.12 4.85 -1.30
CA VAL A 150 -2.67 4.31 -2.53
C VAL A 150 -3.48 5.42 -3.19
N GLN A 151 -3.35 5.55 -4.50
CA GLN A 151 -4.16 6.46 -5.27
C GLN A 151 -5.03 5.68 -6.25
N ASN A 152 -6.34 5.88 -6.17
CA ASN A 152 -7.26 5.43 -7.22
C ASN A 152 -7.10 6.26 -8.48
N LEU A 153 -6.94 5.58 -9.60
CA LEU A 153 -6.97 6.12 -10.95
C LEU A 153 -8.36 5.90 -11.55
N PHE A 154 -8.58 6.50 -12.72
CA PHE A 154 -9.73 6.16 -13.55
C PHE A 154 -9.60 4.72 -14.06
N ASN A 155 -10.74 4.06 -14.34
CA ASN A 155 -10.81 2.75 -15.01
C ASN A 155 -10.36 1.52 -14.19
N GLY A 156 -10.62 1.51 -12.88
CA GLY A 156 -10.42 0.28 -12.09
C GLY A 156 -8.96 -0.03 -11.78
N GLN A 157 -8.11 1.00 -11.70
CA GLN A 157 -6.70 0.85 -11.33
C GLN A 157 -6.32 1.76 -10.19
N SER A 158 -5.29 1.36 -9.45
CA SER A 158 -4.65 2.18 -8.41
C SER A 158 -3.14 2.09 -8.49
N ILE A 159 -2.49 3.06 -7.85
CA ILE A 159 -1.04 3.11 -7.70
C ILE A 159 -0.70 3.01 -6.22
N VAL A 160 0.23 2.12 -5.88
CA VAL A 160 0.82 2.01 -4.54
C VAL A 160 2.19 2.68 -4.54
N PHE A 161 2.41 3.62 -3.61
CA PHE A 161 3.67 4.33 -3.48
C PHE A 161 4.50 3.85 -2.28
N SER A 162 5.71 3.39 -2.55
CA SER A 162 6.65 2.82 -1.57
C SER A 162 8.03 3.48 -1.65
N PRO A 163 8.16 4.80 -1.39
CA PRO A 163 9.40 5.54 -1.63
C PRO A 163 10.56 5.16 -0.70
N ALA A 164 10.29 4.44 0.39
CA ALA A 164 11.30 3.94 1.33
C ALA A 164 11.92 2.59 0.92
N TRP A 165 11.31 1.90 -0.06
CA TRP A 165 11.71 0.56 -0.50
C TRP A 165 13.21 0.49 -0.85
N HIS A 166 13.87 -0.57 -0.36
CA HIS A 166 15.29 -0.89 -0.51
C HIS A 166 16.20 0.28 -0.14
N ALA A 167 16.06 0.77 1.09
CA ALA A 167 16.79 1.93 1.59
C ALA A 167 16.63 3.16 0.67
N ASN A 168 15.38 3.57 0.44
CA ASN A 168 15.02 4.76 -0.33
C ASN A 168 15.37 4.71 -1.83
N LYS A 169 15.55 3.52 -2.44
CA LYS A 169 15.45 3.41 -3.91
C LYS A 169 14.06 3.80 -4.38
N GLY A 170 13.06 3.38 -3.62
CA GLY A 170 11.65 3.63 -3.90
C GLY A 170 11.08 2.71 -4.97
N ALA A 171 9.79 2.45 -4.86
CA ALA A 171 9.03 1.63 -5.78
C ALA A 171 7.61 2.21 -5.98
N VAL A 172 7.09 2.02 -7.20
CA VAL A 172 5.71 2.32 -7.56
C VAL A 172 5.12 1.06 -8.20
N THR A 173 4.00 0.60 -7.67
CA THR A 173 3.33 -0.63 -8.11
C THR A 173 1.93 -0.29 -8.60
N TRP A 174 1.56 -0.82 -9.77
CA TRP A 174 0.20 -0.71 -10.29
C TRP A 174 -0.64 -1.86 -9.75
N LEU A 175 -1.89 -1.54 -9.44
CA LEU A 175 -2.87 -2.48 -8.91
C LEU A 175 -4.11 -2.40 -9.79
N ASP A 176 -4.48 -3.52 -10.39
CA ASP A 176 -5.78 -3.70 -11.05
C ASP A 176 -6.82 -4.08 -9.99
N HIS A 177 -7.96 -3.38 -9.95
CA HIS A 177 -8.98 -3.57 -8.91
C HIS A 177 -9.59 -4.97 -8.96
N ALA A 178 -9.68 -5.60 -10.14
CA ALA A 178 -10.32 -6.90 -10.33
C ALA A 178 -9.40 -8.07 -9.98
N THR A 179 -8.08 -7.93 -10.20
CA THR A 179 -7.12 -9.02 -9.92
C THR A 179 -6.25 -8.79 -8.70
N GLY A 180 -6.19 -7.57 -8.19
CA GLY A 180 -5.28 -7.16 -7.13
C GLY A 180 -3.81 -7.28 -7.55
N VAL A 181 -2.92 -7.24 -6.55
CA VAL A 181 -1.49 -7.49 -6.72
C VAL A 181 -0.94 -8.15 -5.44
N VAL A 182 -0.09 -9.16 -5.62
CA VAL A 182 0.58 -9.89 -4.54
C VAL A 182 2.04 -10.16 -4.92
N GLY A 183 2.84 -10.53 -3.93
CA GLY A 183 4.24 -10.89 -4.12
C GLY A 183 5.19 -9.91 -3.43
N VAL A 184 6.49 -10.22 -3.53
CA VAL A 184 7.55 -9.32 -3.06
C VAL A 184 7.73 -8.21 -4.10
N VAL A 185 7.82 -6.95 -3.67
CA VAL A 185 8.12 -5.82 -4.55
C VAL A 185 9.49 -6.02 -5.21
N ASP A 186 9.53 -6.00 -6.54
CA ASP A 186 10.76 -5.99 -7.32
C ASP A 186 10.55 -5.32 -8.70
N ALA A 187 11.58 -5.35 -9.55
CA ALA A 187 11.50 -4.76 -10.89
C ALA A 187 10.58 -5.51 -11.87
N SER A 188 10.08 -6.70 -11.54
CA SER A 188 9.15 -7.46 -12.39
C SER A 188 7.69 -7.00 -12.20
N ASN A 189 7.33 -6.54 -11.00
CA ASN A 189 5.98 -6.08 -10.67
C ASN A 189 5.88 -4.56 -10.39
N SER A 190 7.02 -3.86 -10.26
CA SER A 190 7.05 -2.45 -9.90
C SER A 190 8.05 -1.66 -10.75
N LEU A 191 7.81 -0.36 -10.88
CA LEU A 191 8.82 0.61 -11.33
C LEU A 191 9.69 0.99 -10.14
N VAL A 192 10.99 0.71 -10.21
CA VAL A 192 11.91 0.86 -9.07
C VAL A 192 13.13 1.72 -9.37
N GLY A 193 13.66 2.34 -8.33
CA GLY A 193 14.97 3.01 -8.38
C GLY A 193 16.13 2.01 -8.35
N SER A 194 17.33 2.49 -8.66
CA SER A 194 18.56 1.68 -8.60
C SER A 194 19.49 2.09 -7.46
N THR A 195 19.40 3.33 -7.00
CA THR A 195 20.33 3.94 -6.04
C THR A 195 19.67 4.12 -4.69
N SER A 196 20.19 3.39 -3.69
CA SER A 196 19.81 3.53 -2.28
C SER A 196 20.38 4.80 -1.67
N GLY A 197 19.77 5.29 -0.60
CA GLY A 197 20.26 6.42 0.16
C GLY A 197 19.37 6.73 1.37
N THR A 198 19.39 7.99 1.79
CA THR A 198 18.47 8.52 2.80
C THR A 198 17.23 9.10 2.14
N THR A 199 16.33 9.69 2.93
CA THR A 199 15.21 10.49 2.42
C THR A 199 15.67 11.69 1.58
N ALA A 200 16.93 12.10 1.68
CA ALA A 200 17.51 13.21 0.91
C ALA A 200 18.37 12.76 -0.29
N THR A 201 18.90 11.53 -0.29
CA THR A 201 19.91 11.09 -1.27
C THR A 201 19.51 9.86 -2.09
N GLY A 202 18.51 9.09 -1.68
CA GLY A 202 18.01 7.96 -2.46
C GLY A 202 17.18 8.42 -3.67
N ASP A 203 17.05 7.52 -4.65
CA ASP A 203 16.24 7.77 -5.86
C ASP A 203 14.77 8.07 -5.53
N ARG A 204 14.23 7.38 -4.50
CA ARG A 204 12.90 7.60 -3.93
C ARG A 204 11.79 7.65 -4.98
N ILE A 205 11.79 6.69 -5.92
CA ILE A 205 10.74 6.59 -6.94
C ILE A 205 9.35 6.59 -6.28
N GLY A 206 8.45 7.44 -6.79
CA GLY A 206 7.11 7.63 -6.25
C GLY A 206 6.97 8.68 -5.13
N ALA A 207 8.05 9.23 -4.59
CA ALA A 207 7.98 10.18 -3.46
C ALA A 207 7.26 11.50 -3.77
N LEU A 208 7.17 11.89 -5.05
CA LEU A 208 6.45 13.09 -5.49
C LEU A 208 5.03 12.78 -5.97
N GLY A 209 4.56 11.53 -5.79
CA GLY A 209 3.30 11.06 -6.34
C GLY A 209 3.32 11.03 -7.87
N TYR A 210 2.16 11.33 -8.46
CA TYR A 210 1.96 11.34 -9.91
C TYR A 210 1.25 12.63 -10.33
N GLN A 211 1.39 12.97 -11.62
CA GLN A 211 0.57 13.98 -12.27
C GLN A 211 -0.32 13.32 -13.31
N ASN A 212 -1.63 13.55 -13.22
CA ASN A 212 -2.59 13.06 -14.20
C ASN A 212 -2.65 14.01 -15.39
N LEU A 213 -2.44 13.49 -16.59
CA LEU A 213 -2.48 14.24 -17.84
C LEU A 213 -3.75 13.97 -18.67
N GLY A 214 -4.65 13.09 -18.20
CA GLY A 214 -5.86 12.68 -18.89
C GLY A 214 -5.70 11.32 -19.57
N ASN A 215 -4.82 11.23 -20.57
CA ASN A 215 -4.51 9.98 -21.28
C ASN A 215 -3.31 9.22 -20.69
N MET A 216 -2.49 9.89 -19.89
CA MET A 216 -1.27 9.34 -19.30
C MET A 216 -1.12 9.85 -17.86
N ILE A 217 -0.26 9.18 -17.11
CA ILE A 217 0.26 9.68 -15.84
C ILE A 217 1.76 9.93 -15.97
N VAL A 218 2.27 10.87 -15.17
CA VAL A 218 3.69 11.17 -15.11
C VAL A 218 4.21 11.02 -13.70
N LEU A 219 5.27 10.24 -13.58
CA LEU A 219 6.05 10.08 -12.36
C LEU A 219 7.35 10.88 -12.53
N ARG A 220 7.60 11.80 -11.60
CA ARG A 220 8.83 12.62 -11.59
C ARG A 220 9.71 12.22 -10.41
N ALA A 221 10.97 11.97 -10.70
CA ALA A 221 12.00 11.68 -9.72
C ALA A 221 13.23 12.56 -9.98
N PRO A 222 13.16 13.88 -9.70
CA PRO A 222 14.25 14.82 -9.98
C PRO A 222 15.53 14.55 -9.17
N ASN A 223 15.43 13.73 -8.11
CA ASN A 223 16.57 13.29 -7.31
C ASN A 223 17.14 11.92 -7.75
N TRP A 224 16.57 11.29 -8.79
CA TRP A 224 17.07 10.03 -9.32
C TRP A 224 18.50 10.16 -9.84
N ASN A 225 19.31 9.12 -9.64
CA ASN A 225 20.72 9.08 -10.04
C ASN A 225 20.91 8.21 -11.29
N ASN A 226 21.64 8.72 -12.29
CA ASN A 226 21.97 7.97 -13.50
C ASN A 226 23.39 7.40 -13.40
N GLY A 227 23.55 6.25 -12.74
CA GLY A 227 24.86 5.71 -12.42
C GLY A 227 25.67 6.67 -11.55
N ALA A 228 26.80 7.18 -12.06
CA ALA A 228 27.63 8.15 -11.34
C ALA A 228 27.11 9.60 -11.38
N ALA A 229 26.15 9.91 -12.26
CA ALA A 229 25.55 11.24 -12.35
C ALA A 229 24.49 11.42 -11.25
N ALA A 230 24.93 11.96 -10.11
CA ALA A 230 24.06 12.17 -8.96
C ALA A 230 22.99 13.23 -9.24
N LEU A 231 21.74 13.01 -8.82
CA LEU A 231 20.63 13.93 -9.05
C LEU A 231 20.43 14.29 -10.55
N ALA A 232 20.66 13.33 -11.44
CA ALA A 232 20.41 13.48 -12.87
C ALA A 232 18.92 13.72 -13.16
N GLY A 233 18.05 13.14 -12.34
CA GLY A 233 16.60 13.22 -12.47
C GLY A 233 16.04 12.31 -13.57
N ALA A 234 14.78 11.91 -13.37
CA ALA A 234 14.04 11.10 -14.31
C ALA A 234 12.56 11.51 -14.38
N VAL A 235 11.97 11.38 -15.56
CA VAL A 235 10.53 11.53 -15.80
C VAL A 235 10.03 10.33 -16.58
N THR A 236 9.06 9.61 -16.00
CA THR A 236 8.45 8.41 -16.60
C THR A 236 7.02 8.73 -16.98
N PHE A 237 6.68 8.50 -18.24
CA PHE A 237 5.31 8.62 -18.76
C PHE A 237 4.71 7.22 -18.80
N VAL A 238 3.50 7.07 -18.27
CA VAL A 238 2.88 5.76 -18.11
C VAL A 238 1.45 5.80 -18.62
N ASP A 239 1.06 4.77 -19.35
CA ASP A 239 -0.35 4.48 -19.62
C ASP A 239 -0.99 4.00 -18.30
N PRO A 240 -1.99 4.71 -17.74
CA PRO A 240 -2.63 4.31 -16.50
C PRO A 240 -3.34 2.96 -16.57
N LEU A 241 -3.55 2.38 -17.76
CA LEU A 241 -4.14 1.04 -17.92
C LEU A 241 -3.09 -0.09 -18.00
N GLY A 242 -1.95 0.17 -18.64
CA GLY A 242 -0.89 -0.83 -18.78
C GLY A 242 0.05 -0.87 -17.58
N GLY A 243 0.16 0.24 -16.86
CA GLY A 243 1.21 0.45 -15.87
C GLY A 243 2.61 0.39 -16.49
N ILE A 244 3.63 0.34 -15.64
CA ILE A 244 5.01 0.10 -16.07
C ILE A 244 5.78 -0.61 -14.97
N THR A 245 6.68 -1.50 -15.36
CA THR A 245 7.60 -2.17 -14.45
C THR A 245 9.03 -2.04 -14.95
N GLY A 246 9.99 -2.37 -14.09
CA GLY A 246 11.41 -2.36 -14.39
C GLY A 246 12.17 -1.31 -13.58
N VAL A 247 13.48 -1.30 -13.77
CA VAL A 247 14.35 -0.27 -13.19
C VAL A 247 14.25 1.00 -14.05
N VAL A 248 14.12 2.16 -13.40
CA VAL A 248 14.16 3.47 -14.09
C VAL A 248 15.47 3.60 -14.87
N SER A 249 15.37 3.92 -16.17
CA SER A 249 16.50 4.05 -17.09
C SER A 249 16.14 4.86 -18.33
N ALA A 250 17.10 5.09 -19.22
CA ALA A 250 16.84 5.73 -20.52
C ALA A 250 15.92 4.91 -21.45
N ALA A 251 15.64 3.63 -21.13
CA ALA A 251 14.74 2.80 -21.93
C ALA A 251 13.26 3.08 -21.64
N ASN A 252 12.93 3.58 -20.45
CA ASN A 252 11.55 3.80 -20.01
C ASN A 252 11.28 5.23 -19.49
N SER A 253 12.32 6.06 -19.34
CA SER A 253 12.21 7.40 -18.77
C SER A 253 13.06 8.41 -19.56
N LEU A 254 12.62 9.67 -19.54
CA LEU A 254 13.50 10.80 -19.86
C LEU A 254 14.44 11.02 -18.68
N VAL A 255 15.76 10.95 -18.91
CA VAL A 255 16.77 11.01 -17.85
C VAL A 255 17.83 12.07 -18.12
N GLY A 256 18.35 12.66 -17.05
CA GLY A 256 19.58 13.44 -17.12
C GLY A 256 20.80 12.55 -17.34
N THR A 257 21.89 13.13 -17.81
CA THR A 257 23.17 12.42 -18.02
C THR A 257 24.32 13.00 -17.21
N GLN A 258 24.12 14.18 -16.61
CA GLN A 258 25.10 14.85 -15.77
C GLN A 258 24.58 15.03 -14.35
N ALA A 259 25.52 15.24 -13.42
CA ALA A 259 25.17 15.52 -12.04
C ALA A 259 24.40 16.84 -11.95
N ASN A 260 23.35 16.85 -11.15
CA ASN A 260 22.44 17.99 -10.95
C ASN A 260 21.59 18.41 -12.17
N ASP A 261 21.50 17.60 -13.23
CA ASP A 261 20.54 17.86 -14.32
C ASP A 261 19.10 17.99 -13.79
N ARG A 262 18.76 17.19 -12.76
CA ARG A 262 17.46 17.16 -12.08
C ARG A 262 16.29 17.21 -13.07
N VAL A 263 16.34 16.39 -14.13
CA VAL A 263 15.28 16.34 -15.15
C VAL A 263 13.92 16.17 -14.49
N GLY A 264 13.00 17.08 -14.83
CA GLY A 264 11.65 17.16 -14.26
C GLY A 264 11.52 17.87 -12.91
N ASN A 265 12.51 18.65 -12.48
CA ASN A 265 12.43 19.43 -11.24
C ASN A 265 11.51 20.65 -11.29
N ALA A 266 11.11 21.11 -12.48
CA ALA A 266 10.26 22.28 -12.65
C ALA A 266 8.86 21.88 -13.15
N SER A 267 8.18 22.79 -13.86
CA SER A 267 6.78 22.61 -14.25
C SER A 267 6.60 21.58 -15.36
N LEU A 268 5.52 20.82 -15.26
CA LEU A 268 4.94 20.03 -16.34
C LEU A 268 3.54 20.58 -16.58
N ALA A 269 3.27 21.07 -17.78
CA ALA A 269 1.99 21.68 -18.10
C ALA A 269 1.46 21.21 -19.46
N SER A 270 0.13 21.09 -19.54
CA SER A 270 -0.59 20.80 -20.76
C SER A 270 -0.64 22.03 -21.67
N LEU A 271 -0.56 21.77 -22.97
CA LEU A 271 -0.74 22.73 -24.03
C LEU A 271 -2.16 22.59 -24.60
N SER A 272 -2.65 23.64 -25.24
CA SER A 272 -4.01 23.70 -25.78
C SER A 272 -4.31 22.65 -26.86
N ASN A 273 -3.28 22.07 -27.47
CA ASN A 273 -3.38 21.00 -28.47
C ASN A 273 -3.30 19.58 -27.87
N GLY A 274 -3.31 19.45 -26.54
CA GLY A 274 -3.22 18.15 -25.85
C GLY A 274 -1.79 17.62 -25.69
N ASN A 275 -0.77 18.32 -26.20
CA ASN A 275 0.62 18.00 -25.90
C ASN A 275 1.01 18.55 -24.52
N TYR A 276 2.21 18.22 -24.06
CA TYR A 276 2.75 18.70 -22.79
C TYR A 276 4.14 19.27 -23.00
N TYR A 277 4.53 20.24 -22.18
CA TYR A 277 5.92 20.64 -22.07
C TYR A 277 6.42 20.37 -20.66
N LEU A 278 7.65 19.87 -20.59
CA LEU A 278 8.37 19.58 -19.35
C LEU A 278 9.52 20.57 -19.23
N LEU A 279 9.57 21.31 -18.12
CA LEU A 279 10.71 22.15 -17.78
C LEU A 279 11.67 21.38 -16.87
N SER A 280 12.95 21.45 -17.21
CA SER A 280 14.07 20.99 -16.38
C SER A 280 15.01 22.17 -16.19
N SER A 281 14.71 23.06 -15.24
CA SER A 281 15.39 24.35 -15.10
C SER A 281 16.87 24.23 -14.71
N SER A 282 17.29 23.06 -14.22
CA SER A 282 18.66 22.79 -13.79
C SER A 282 19.49 22.01 -14.79
N TRP A 283 18.92 21.69 -15.96
CA TRP A 283 19.60 20.87 -16.97
C TRP A 283 20.96 21.46 -17.37
N ASN A 284 21.99 20.61 -17.38
CA ASN A 284 23.37 20.97 -17.74
C ASN A 284 23.89 22.21 -16.99
N GLY A 285 23.57 22.33 -15.69
CA GLY A 285 24.02 23.46 -14.88
C GLY A 285 23.34 24.80 -15.21
N ASN A 286 22.04 24.77 -15.53
CA ASN A 286 21.24 25.93 -15.98
C ASN A 286 21.69 26.51 -17.33
N ALA A 287 22.25 25.68 -18.22
CA ALA A 287 22.75 26.14 -19.53
C ALA A 287 21.67 26.19 -20.63
N GLY A 288 20.52 25.56 -20.42
CA GLY A 288 19.39 25.46 -21.38
C GLY A 288 18.26 26.44 -21.11
#